data_AF-A0AB39T986-F1
#
_entry.id   AF-A0AB39T986-F1
#
_cell.length_a   1.000
_cell.length_b   1.000
_cell.length_c   1.000
_cell.angle_alpha   90.00
_cell.angle_beta   90.00
_cell.angle_gamma   90.00
#
_symmetry.space_group_name_H-M   'P 1'
#
loop_
_entity.id
_entity.type
_entity.pdbx_description
1 polymer ?
#
loop_
_entity_poly.entity_id
_entity_poly.type
_entity_poly.pdbx_seq_one_letter_code
_entity_poly.pdbx_strand_id
1 'polypeptide(L)' 'MFGISEIAILLIVVIVLLGAKKLPELARNAGKAARILKSETTAMKADGQTAEPQATYQVTRPTAHQGDAPGPGAPRTPHP' A
#
# COMPACT_ATOMS: atom_id res chain seq x y z
N MET A 1 -0.59 10.04 36.67
CA MET A 1 -0.48 11.04 35.58
C MET A 1 0.63 10.72 34.57
N PHE A 2 1.37 9.62 34.75
CA PHE A 2 2.39 9.14 33.81
C PHE A 2 1.86 7.88 33.12
N GLY A 3 1.97 7.80 31.81
CA GLY A 3 1.40 6.72 31.01
C GLY A 3 1.45 7.12 29.55
N ILE A 4 0.50 7.95 29.12
CA ILE A 4 0.45 8.39 27.72
C ILE A 4 1.58 9.39 27.41
N SER A 5 1.86 10.33 28.32
CA SER A 5 2.93 11.32 28.13
C SER A 5 4.32 10.70 28.05
N GLU A 6 4.56 9.65 28.83
CA GLU A 6 5.87 8.97 28.88
C GLU A 6 6.08 8.08 27.65
N ILE A 7 5.03 7.38 27.23
CA ILE A 7 5.02 6.65 25.95
C ILE A 7 5.23 7.63 24.79
N ALA A 8 4.60 8.80 24.80
CA ALA A 8 4.78 9.81 23.74
C ALA A 8 6.23 10.29 23.62
N ILE A 9 6.90 10.55 24.76
CA ILE A 9 8.31 10.94 24.78
C ILE A 9 9.20 9.83 24.20
N LEU A 10 9.00 8.57 24.62
CA LEU A 10 9.75 7.43 24.09
C LEU A 10 9.53 7.25 22.58
N LEU A 11 8.28 7.41 22.13
CA LEU A 11 7.94 7.37 20.72
C LEU A 11 8.74 8.41 19.94
N ILE A 12 8.73 9.67 20.40
CA ILE A 12 9.49 10.77 19.77
C ILE A 12 10.97 10.42 19.67
N VAL A 13 11.59 9.91 20.72
CA VAL A 13 13.01 9.50 20.70
C VAL A 13 13.26 8.44 19.62
N VAL A 14 12.39 7.42 19.54
CA VAL A 14 12.48 6.38 18.50
C VAL A 14 12.29 6.97 17.09
N ILE A 15 11.37 7.92 16.90
CA ILE A 15 11.18 8.63 15.62
C ILE A 15 12.45 9.35 15.21
N VAL A 16 13.12 10.02 16.14
CA VAL A 16 14.35 10.77 15.86
C VAL A 16 15.48 9.83 15.48
N LEU A 17 15.65 8.71 16.18
CA LEU A 17 16.69 7.71 15.89
C LEU A 17 16.47 6.99 14.55
N LEU A 18 15.22 6.63 14.25
CA LEU A 18 14.87 5.96 12.99
C LEU A 18 14.78 6.93 11.81
N GLY A 19 14.42 8.18 12.08
CA GLY A 19 14.14 9.22 11.09
C GLY A 19 12.67 9.21 10.62
N ALA A 20 12.12 10.41 10.44
CA ALA A 20 10.71 10.62 10.08
C ALA A 20 10.28 9.94 8.75
N LYS A 21 11.23 9.64 7.85
CA LYS A 21 10.96 8.91 6.59
C LYS A 21 10.94 7.39 6.77
N LYS A 22 11.64 6.84 7.78
CA LYS A 22 11.74 5.39 7.99
C LYS A 22 10.55 4.80 8.73
N LEU A 23 9.93 5.54 9.65
CA LEU A 23 8.69 5.09 10.30
C LEU A 23 7.54 4.77 9.33
N PRO A 24 7.14 5.68 8.41
CA PRO A 24 6.05 5.39 7.48
C PRO A 24 6.44 4.30 6.47
N GLU A 25 7.73 4.19 6.14
CA GLU A 25 8.25 3.12 5.28
C GLU A 25 8.14 1.75 5.98
N LEU A 26 8.49 1.66 7.26
CA LEU A 26 8.34 0.46 8.09
C LEU A 26 6.87 0.11 8.33
N ALA A 27 6.02 1.09 8.63
CA ALA A 27 4.59 0.82 8.77
C ALA A 27 3.97 0.30 7.46
N ARG A 28 4.38 0.86 6.31
CA ARG A 28 3.91 0.41 5.00
C ARG A 28 4.42 -0.98 4.63
N ASN A 29 5.68 -1.31 4.89
CA ASN A 29 6.22 -2.63 4.58
C ASN A 29 5.64 -3.72 5.50
N ALA A 30 5.51 -3.43 6.80
CA ALA A 30 4.92 -4.32 7.78
C ALA A 30 3.43 -4.51 7.51
N GLY A 31 2.71 -3.45 7.11
CA GLY A 31 1.30 -3.53 6.73
C GLY A 31 1.04 -4.44 5.53
N LYS A 32 1.94 -4.45 4.53
CA LYS A 32 1.85 -5.39 3.39
C LYS A 32 2.03 -6.83 3.85
N ALA A 33 3.06 -7.11 4.65
CA ALA A 33 3.33 -8.45 5.18
C ALA A 33 2.18 -8.92 6.10
N ALA A 34 1.70 -8.06 6.99
CA ALA A 34 0.58 -8.33 7.89
C ALA A 34 -0.72 -8.59 7.13
N ARG A 35 -0.97 -7.91 5.99
CA ARG A 35 -2.16 -8.17 5.17
C ARG A 35 -2.13 -9.58 4.56
N ILE A 36 -0.98 -10.00 4.05
CA ILE A 36 -0.80 -11.35 3.47
C ILE A 36 -1.00 -12.40 4.58
N LEU A 37 -0.29 -12.24 5.69
CA LEU A 37 -0.42 -13.16 6.84
C LEU A 37 -1.85 -13.19 7.38
N LYS A 38 -2.54 -12.05 7.45
CA LYS A 38 -3.93 -11.96 7.87
C LYS A 38 -4.86 -12.69 6.89
N SER A 39 -4.68 -12.54 5.58
CA SER A 39 -5.50 -13.26 4.59
C SER A 39 -5.29 -14.78 4.66
N GLU A 40 -4.05 -15.24 4.82
CA GLU A 40 -3.75 -16.67 4.97
C GLU A 40 -4.31 -17.20 6.28
N THR A 41 -4.09 -16.49 7.40
CA THR A 41 -4.65 -16.86 8.71
C THR A 41 -6.18 -16.84 8.71
N THR A 42 -6.81 -15.89 8.01
CA THR A 42 -8.26 -15.82 7.86
C THR A 42 -8.79 -16.98 7.02
N ALA A 43 -8.12 -17.37 5.94
CA ALA A 43 -8.51 -18.53 5.14
C ALA A 43 -8.44 -19.82 5.96
N MET A 44 -7.39 -20.00 6.76
CA MET A 44 -7.27 -21.14 7.68
C MET A 44 -8.36 -21.15 8.76
N LYS A 45 -8.84 -19.98 9.20
CA LYS A 45 -9.98 -19.87 10.13
C LYS A 45 -11.34 -20.06 9.45
N ALA A 46 -11.45 -19.66 8.18
CA ALA A 46 -12.67 -19.73 7.38
C ALA A 46 -12.89 -21.14 6.77
N ASP A 47 -11.87 -21.99 6.69
CA ASP A 47 -12.03 -23.40 6.30
C ASP A 47 -12.89 -24.22 7.32
N GLY A 48 -13.23 -23.62 8.46
CA GLY A 48 -14.26 -24.12 9.39
C GLY A 48 -15.66 -23.54 9.19
N GLN A 49 -15.84 -22.50 8.38
CA GLN A 49 -17.14 -21.88 8.07
C GLN A 49 -17.06 -21.05 6.78
N THR A 50 -17.66 -21.59 5.70
CA THR A 50 -17.72 -21.06 4.33
C THR A 50 -17.79 -19.53 4.25
N ALA A 51 -16.75 -18.87 3.74
CA ALA A 51 -16.75 -17.46 3.40
C ALA A 51 -15.99 -17.20 2.09
N GLU A 52 -16.72 -16.82 1.04
CA GLU A 52 -16.16 -16.35 -0.25
C GLU A 52 -15.51 -14.96 -0.10
N PRO A 53 -14.23 -14.77 -0.49
CA PRO A 53 -13.62 -13.45 -0.52
C PRO A 53 -13.82 -12.80 -1.89
N GLN A 54 -14.63 -11.72 -1.94
CA GLN A 54 -14.63 -10.79 -3.07
C GLN A 54 -13.31 -10.01 -3.12
N ALA A 55 -12.44 -10.38 -4.06
CA ALA A 55 -11.20 -9.68 -4.35
C ALA A 55 -11.47 -8.43 -5.21
N THR A 56 -11.75 -7.30 -4.58
CA THR A 56 -11.67 -5.99 -5.25
C THR A 56 -10.20 -5.63 -5.46
N TYR A 57 -9.70 -5.84 -6.67
CA TYR A 57 -8.39 -5.37 -7.10
C TYR A 57 -8.42 -3.83 -7.21
N GLN A 58 -8.02 -3.12 -6.16
CA GLN A 58 -7.65 -1.72 -6.30
C GLN A 58 -6.29 -1.64 -7.01
N VAL A 59 -6.33 -1.37 -8.31
CA VAL A 59 -5.17 -0.89 -9.07
C VAL A 59 -4.90 0.54 -8.62
N THR A 60 -4.08 0.72 -7.59
CA THR A 60 -3.47 2.03 -7.33
C THR A 60 -2.46 2.29 -8.45
N ARG A 61 -2.89 2.86 -9.58
CA ARG A 61 -1.98 3.48 -10.55
C ARG A 61 -1.31 4.65 -9.83
N PRO A 62 0.01 4.66 -9.63
CA PRO A 62 0.71 5.89 -9.31
C PRO A 62 0.56 6.78 -10.55
N THR A 63 -0.15 7.89 -10.42
CA THR A 63 -0.24 8.92 -11.45
C THR A 63 1.14 9.57 -11.59
N ALA A 64 2.01 8.97 -12.39
CA ALA A 64 3.22 9.60 -12.89
C ALA A 64 3.13 9.55 -14.43
N HIS A 65 3.07 10.74 -15.03
CA HIS A 65 2.95 11.03 -16.47
C HIS A 65 1.58 10.75 -17.11
N GLN A 66 0.62 11.62 -16.79
CA GLN A 66 -0.39 12.04 -17.73
C GLN A 66 0.14 13.30 -18.43
N GLY A 67 0.67 13.13 -19.65
CA GLY A 67 1.24 14.23 -20.44
C GLY A 67 2.19 13.73 -21.51
N ASP A 68 1.73 12.81 -22.36
CA ASP A 68 2.15 12.66 -23.77
C ASP A 68 1.39 11.46 -24.34
N ALA A 69 0.20 11.73 -24.85
CA ALA A 69 -0.56 10.76 -25.64
C ALA A 69 -0.11 10.89 -27.10
N PRO A 70 0.41 9.82 -27.75
CA PRO A 70 0.35 9.73 -29.20
C PRO A 70 -1.11 9.36 -29.54
N GLY A 71 -1.88 10.33 -30.01
CA GLY A 71 -3.25 10.10 -30.48
C GLY A 71 -3.25 9.06 -31.62
N PRO A 72 -4.10 8.02 -31.55
CA PRO A 72 -4.27 7.08 -32.66
C PRO A 72 -5.20 7.72 -33.69
N GLY A 73 -4.64 8.32 -34.75
CA GLY A 73 -5.45 8.77 -35.88
C GLY A 73 -4.81 9.86 -36.73
N ALA A 74 -4.01 9.47 -37.71
CA ALA A 74 -3.89 10.23 -38.96
C ALA A 74 -3.56 9.27 -40.12
N PRO A 75 -4.18 9.41 -41.30
CA PRO A 75 -4.11 8.43 -42.38
C PRO A 75 -2.73 8.44 -43.04
N ARG A 76 -2.15 7.25 -43.28
CA ARG A 76 -0.99 7.15 -44.19
C ARG A 76 -1.48 7.41 -45.61
N THR A 77 -1.19 8.59 -46.14
CA THR A 77 -1.29 8.86 -47.57
C THR A 77 -0.16 8.11 -48.29
N PRO A 78 -0.45 7.31 -49.33
CA PRO A 78 0.58 6.80 -50.23
C PRO A 78 0.98 7.91 -51.20
N HIS A 79 2.27 8.16 -51.39
CA HIS A 79 2.77 9.03 -52.45
C HIS A 79 3.70 8.21 -53.38
N PRO A 80 3.58 8.38 -54.73
CA PRO A 80 4.22 7.56 -55.76
C PRO A 80 5.74 7.49 -55.71
#